data_AF-A0A661BK40-F1
#
_entry.id   AF-A0A661BK40-F1
#
_cell.length_a   1.000
_cell.length_b   1.000
_cell.length_c   1.000
_cell.angle_alpha   90.00
_cell.angle_beta   90.00
_cell.angle_gamma   90.00
#
_symmetry.space_group_name_H-M   'P 1'
#
loop_
_entity.id
_entity.type
_entity.pdbx_description
1 polymer ?
#
loop_
_entity_poly.entity_id
_entity_poly.type
_entity_poly.pdbx_seq_one_letter_code
_entity_poly.pdbx_strand_id
1 'polypeptide(L)'
;MMNEDVIKAMDLPDPMEVTKMVTKIVGQSQRLVLNFMQRQTAEGSLGMADPTGVGAAFVDMTTRLMFNPAALVSAQVNLWNDYVGLWQRGMSALVGGGTQKTPATADPRFSDDTWQDNILFDFVKQSYLLTARWVQTTVKEAEGMDEQTAKKVDFFTRQFVDALSPTNFVLTNPEVLRATVESSGQNLLNGLSNLLDDL
;
A
#
# COMPACT_ATOMS: atom_id res chain seq x y z
N MET A 1 -6.99 -30.32 3.02
CA MET A 1 -8.30 -29.76 3.37
C MET A 1 -8.05 -28.65 4.36
N MET A 2 -8.23 -27.38 3.96
CA MET A 2 -8.17 -26.25 4.89
C MET A 2 -9.41 -26.34 5.79
N ASN A 3 -9.19 -26.36 7.11
CA ASN A 3 -10.19 -26.67 8.11
C ASN A 3 -11.26 -25.57 8.16
N GLU A 4 -12.56 -25.94 8.09
CA GLU A 4 -13.70 -25.00 8.14
C GLU A 4 -13.66 -24.08 9.37
N ASP A 5 -12.98 -24.50 10.43
CA ASP A 5 -12.76 -23.73 11.66
C ASP A 5 -11.90 -22.46 11.45
N VAL A 6 -10.99 -22.44 10.46
CA VAL A 6 -10.18 -21.26 10.13
C VAL A 6 -11.02 -20.19 9.44
N ILE A 7 -11.99 -20.60 8.62
CA ILE A 7 -12.94 -19.69 7.95
C ILE A 7 -13.93 -19.13 8.97
N LYS A 8 -14.33 -19.93 9.96
CA LYS A 8 -15.30 -19.56 11.01
C LYS A 8 -14.73 -18.61 12.07
N ALA A 9 -13.41 -18.58 12.26
CA ALA A 9 -12.71 -17.66 13.15
C ALA A 9 -12.54 -16.25 12.57
N MET A 10 -12.81 -16.09 11.28
CA MET A 10 -12.90 -14.81 10.61
C MET A 10 -14.40 -14.46 10.58
N ASP A 11 -14.82 -13.41 11.27
CA ASP A 11 -16.22 -12.92 11.27
C ASP A 11 -16.56 -12.33 9.89
N LEU A 12 -16.55 -13.19 8.87
CA LEU A 12 -16.67 -12.82 7.47
C LEU A 12 -18.15 -12.63 7.13
N PRO A 13 -18.53 -11.48 6.56
CA PRO A 13 -19.90 -11.24 6.14
C PRO A 13 -20.36 -12.28 5.12
N ASP A 14 -21.66 -12.61 5.13
CA ASP A 14 -22.29 -13.56 4.21
C ASP A 14 -21.89 -13.23 2.75
N PRO A 15 -21.33 -14.21 1.99
CA PRO A 15 -20.95 -14.01 0.59
C PRO A 15 -22.06 -13.38 -0.27
N MET A 16 -23.33 -13.66 0.02
CA MET A 16 -24.47 -13.09 -0.69
C MET A 16 -24.64 -11.60 -0.38
N GLU A 17 -24.47 -11.21 0.88
CA GLU A 17 -24.54 -9.81 1.32
C GLU A 17 -23.34 -9.01 0.78
N VAL A 18 -22.15 -9.60 0.77
CA VAL A 18 -20.96 -9.01 0.12
C VAL A 18 -21.21 -8.79 -1.37
N THR A 19 -21.77 -9.77 -2.07
CA THR A 19 -22.07 -9.66 -3.51
C THR A 19 -23.07 -8.54 -3.81
N LYS A 20 -24.13 -8.41 -2.99
CA LYS A 20 -25.11 -7.32 -3.10
C LYS A 20 -24.45 -5.96 -2.85
N MET A 21 -23.64 -5.86 -1.80
CA MET A 21 -22.91 -4.65 -1.45
C MET A 21 -21.96 -4.21 -2.58
N VAL A 22 -21.15 -5.13 -3.11
CA VAL A 22 -20.24 -4.84 -4.24
C VAL A 22 -21.02 -4.40 -5.47
N THR A 23 -22.12 -5.09 -5.80
CA THR A 23 -22.97 -4.73 -6.95
C THR A 23 -23.56 -3.32 -6.79
N LYS A 24 -24.01 -2.97 -5.58
CA LYS A 24 -24.50 -1.63 -5.24
C LYS A 24 -23.40 -0.57 -5.40
N ILE A 25 -22.22 -0.80 -4.82
CA ILE A 25 -21.07 0.11 -4.91
C ILE A 25 -20.71 0.36 -6.38
N VAL A 26 -20.58 -0.70 -7.18
CA VAL A 26 -20.25 -0.62 -8.61
C VAL A 26 -21.33 0.15 -9.38
N GLY A 27 -22.61 -0.14 -9.15
CA GLY A 27 -23.70 0.53 -9.85
C GLY A 27 -23.79 2.03 -9.52
N GLN A 28 -23.52 2.40 -8.27
CA GLN A 28 -23.54 3.81 -7.85
C GLN A 28 -22.28 4.56 -8.27
N SER A 29 -21.10 3.93 -8.22
CA SER A 29 -19.84 4.54 -8.67
C SER A 29 -19.86 4.85 -10.16
N GLN A 30 -20.39 3.95 -10.99
CA GLN A 30 -20.59 4.19 -12.42
C GLN A 30 -21.44 5.44 -12.69
N ARG A 31 -22.53 5.64 -11.92
CA ARG A 31 -23.38 6.83 -12.06
C ARG A 31 -22.64 8.11 -11.69
N LEU A 32 -21.87 8.10 -10.60
CA LEU A 32 -21.09 9.26 -10.16
C LEU A 32 -20.04 9.65 -11.20
N VAL A 33 -19.28 8.68 -11.72
CA VAL A 33 -18.26 8.91 -12.76
C VAL A 33 -18.91 9.39 -14.06
N LEU A 34 -20.03 8.80 -14.49
CA LEU A 34 -20.74 9.26 -15.70
C LEU A 34 -21.22 10.70 -15.57
N ASN A 35 -21.77 11.08 -14.41
CA ASN A 35 -22.18 12.45 -14.14
C ASN A 35 -20.99 13.41 -14.18
N PHE A 36 -19.86 13.03 -13.59
CA PHE A 36 -18.63 13.80 -13.63
C PHE A 36 -18.09 13.97 -15.06
N MET A 37 -18.00 12.89 -15.85
CA MET A 37 -17.54 12.94 -17.23
C MET A 37 -18.42 13.83 -18.11
N GLN A 38 -19.74 13.82 -17.90
CA GLN A 38 -20.67 14.73 -18.59
C GLN A 38 -20.41 16.21 -18.24
N ARG A 39 -19.97 16.50 -17.01
CA ARG A 39 -19.55 17.86 -16.60
C ARG A 39 -18.19 18.23 -17.18
N GLN A 40 -17.22 17.31 -17.13
CA GLN A 40 -15.84 17.59 -17.52
C GLN A 40 -15.63 17.67 -19.04
N THR A 41 -16.39 16.92 -19.84
CA THR A 41 -16.42 17.04 -21.31
C THR A 41 -16.93 18.40 -21.79
N ALA A 42 -17.60 19.17 -20.92
CA ALA A 42 -17.98 20.55 -21.18
C ALA A 42 -16.88 21.58 -20.84
N GLU A 43 -15.87 21.23 -20.02
CA GLU A 43 -14.89 22.18 -19.48
C GLU A 43 -13.42 21.95 -19.88
N GLY A 44 -13.06 20.79 -20.43
CA GLY A 44 -11.82 20.60 -21.19
C GLY A 44 -10.52 20.39 -20.38
N SER A 45 -9.80 19.33 -20.77
CA SER A 45 -8.37 19.03 -20.56
C SER A 45 -7.89 18.54 -19.17
N LEU A 46 -7.35 17.31 -19.15
CA LEU A 46 -6.28 16.89 -18.23
C LEU A 46 -5.06 16.45 -19.06
N GLY A 47 -4.00 17.25 -19.01
CA GLY A 47 -2.72 17.00 -19.70
C GLY A 47 -1.73 16.25 -18.80
N MET A 48 -1.21 15.11 -19.27
CA MET A 48 -0.02 14.47 -18.71
C MET A 48 1.23 15.15 -19.26
N ALA A 49 1.85 16.02 -18.45
CA ALA A 49 3.25 16.37 -18.61
C ALA A 49 4.00 15.95 -17.34
N ASP A 50 5.30 15.66 -17.44
CA ASP A 50 6.23 15.55 -16.29
C ASP A 50 6.98 16.88 -16.12
N PRO A 51 6.33 17.93 -15.58
CA PRO A 51 6.98 19.23 -15.37
C PRO A 51 8.05 19.16 -14.28
N THR A 52 8.06 18.09 -13.49
CA THR A 52 8.93 17.90 -12.33
C THR A 52 10.26 17.21 -12.66
N GLY A 53 10.39 16.59 -13.84
CA GLY A 53 11.59 15.88 -14.28
C GLY A 53 11.86 14.60 -13.47
N VAL A 54 10.83 14.01 -12.87
CA VAL A 54 10.95 12.84 -11.98
C VAL A 54 11.43 11.63 -12.77
N GLY A 55 10.95 11.46 -14.00
CA GLY A 55 11.38 10.37 -14.86
C GLY A 55 12.87 10.39 -15.13
N ALA A 56 13.45 11.57 -15.39
CA ALA A 56 14.88 11.74 -15.63
C ALA A 56 15.72 11.44 -14.38
N ALA A 57 15.27 11.85 -13.19
CA ALA A 57 15.95 11.57 -11.93
C ALA A 57 15.98 10.07 -11.60
N PHE A 58 14.88 9.35 -11.85
CA PHE A 58 14.84 7.88 -11.68
C PHE A 58 15.75 7.16 -12.67
N VAL A 59 15.81 7.61 -13.93
CA VAL A 59 16.72 7.02 -14.94
C VAL A 59 18.19 7.22 -14.52
N ASP A 60 18.58 8.42 -14.07
CA ASP A 60 19.96 8.69 -13.60
C ASP A 60 20.33 7.83 -12.39
N MET A 61 19.41 7.68 -11.42
CA MET A 61 19.57 6.79 -10.28
C MET A 61 19.77 5.32 -10.73
N THR A 62 18.91 4.81 -11.61
CA THR A 62 19.00 3.43 -12.11
C THR A 62 20.32 3.20 -12.86
N THR A 63 20.75 4.17 -13.69
CA THR A 63 22.03 4.10 -14.39
C THR A 63 23.21 4.00 -13.41
N ARG A 64 23.21 4.78 -12.34
CA ARG A 64 24.29 4.75 -11.32
C ARG A 64 24.30 3.47 -10.51
N LEU A 65 23.12 2.93 -10.16
CA LEU A 65 23.00 1.64 -9.48
C LEU A 65 23.56 0.49 -10.33
N MET A 66 23.45 0.55 -11.66
CA MET A 66 24.08 -0.44 -12.56
C MET A 66 25.62 -0.39 -12.52
N PHE A 67 26.21 0.76 -12.20
CA PHE A 67 27.67 0.90 -12.07
C PHE A 67 28.21 0.51 -10.69
N ASN A 68 27.34 0.21 -9.71
CA ASN A 68 27.70 -0.39 -8.43
C ASN A 68 26.93 -1.72 -8.17
N PRO A 69 27.17 -2.76 -8.98
CA PRO A 69 26.41 -4.01 -8.91
C PRO A 69 26.60 -4.76 -7.59
N ALA A 70 27.74 -4.58 -6.91
CA ALA A 70 28.01 -5.21 -5.62
C ALA A 70 27.09 -4.69 -4.52
N ALA A 71 26.88 -3.37 -4.45
CA ALA A 71 25.95 -2.76 -3.50
C ALA A 71 24.51 -3.26 -3.75
N LEU A 72 24.08 -3.31 -5.01
CA LEU A 72 22.75 -3.81 -5.39
C LEU A 72 22.54 -5.28 -4.99
N VAL A 73 23.53 -6.15 -5.25
CA VAL A 73 23.46 -7.56 -4.85
C VAL A 73 23.38 -7.71 -3.33
N SER A 74 24.19 -6.94 -2.58
CA SER A 74 24.15 -6.98 -1.11
C SER A 74 22.80 -6.51 -0.57
N ALA A 75 22.24 -5.44 -1.13
CA ALA A 75 20.90 -4.94 -0.79
C ALA A 75 19.83 -6.01 -1.08
N GLN A 76 19.93 -6.72 -2.20
CA GLN A 76 18.99 -7.78 -2.57
C GLN A 76 19.08 -9.01 -1.66
N VAL A 77 20.28 -9.40 -1.23
CA VAL A 77 20.49 -10.49 -0.27
C VAL A 77 19.93 -10.12 1.10
N ASN A 78 20.15 -8.88 1.57
CA ASN A 78 19.59 -8.38 2.82
C ASN A 78 18.06 -8.41 2.80
N LEU A 79 17.45 -7.93 1.70
CA LEU A 79 16.00 -7.98 1.51
C LEU A 79 15.46 -9.42 1.61
N TRP A 80 16.13 -10.36 0.96
CA TRP A 80 15.73 -11.76 0.99
C TRP A 80 15.81 -12.35 2.40
N ASN A 81 16.89 -12.08 3.13
CA ASN A 81 17.05 -12.51 4.53
C ASN A 81 15.95 -11.92 5.43
N ASP A 82 15.62 -10.64 5.25
CA ASP A 82 14.57 -9.98 6.01
C ASP A 82 13.19 -10.60 5.74
N TYR A 83 12.88 -10.94 4.48
CA TYR A 83 11.65 -11.64 4.12
C TYR A 83 11.60 -13.07 4.66
N VAL A 84 12.71 -13.81 4.66
CA VAL A 84 12.78 -15.14 5.29
C VAL A 84 12.49 -15.03 6.78
N GLY A 85 13.07 -14.05 7.47
CA GLY A 85 12.79 -13.78 8.87
C GLY A 85 11.32 -13.40 9.12
N LEU A 86 10.72 -12.60 8.25
CA LEU A 86 9.30 -12.26 8.32
C LEU A 86 8.39 -13.48 8.14
N TRP A 87 8.68 -14.32 7.16
CA TRP A 87 7.95 -15.57 6.91
C TRP A 87 8.06 -16.55 8.08
N GLN A 88 9.25 -16.71 8.66
CA GLN A 88 9.46 -17.56 9.83
C GLN A 88 8.63 -17.08 11.03
N ARG A 89 8.59 -15.77 11.30
CA ARG A 89 7.75 -15.19 12.35
C ARG A 89 6.27 -15.43 12.11
N GLY A 90 5.80 -15.22 10.88
CA GLY A 90 4.40 -15.49 10.49
C GLY A 90 4.01 -16.96 10.67
N MET A 91 4.86 -17.89 10.21
CA MET A 91 4.64 -19.33 10.37
C MET A 91 4.66 -19.76 11.85
N SER A 92 5.58 -19.21 12.66
CA SER A 92 5.64 -19.51 14.09
C SER A 92 4.39 -19.04 14.83
N ALA A 93 3.83 -17.88 14.46
CA ALA A 93 2.59 -17.37 15.03
C ALA A 93 1.38 -18.25 14.69
N LEU A 94 1.33 -18.85 13.48
CA LEU A 94 0.24 -19.73 13.05
C LEU A 94 0.25 -21.11 13.76
N VAL A 95 1.42 -21.62 14.13
CA VAL A 95 1.59 -22.98 14.71
C VAL A 95 1.52 -22.97 16.26
N GLY A 96 1.01 -21.90 16.86
CA GLY A 96 0.74 -21.83 18.30
C GLY A 96 1.89 -21.31 19.17
N GLY A 97 2.92 -20.71 18.57
CA GLY A 97 4.00 -20.02 19.30
C GLY A 97 3.59 -18.72 20.00
N GLY A 98 2.32 -18.33 19.88
CA GLY A 98 1.84 -17.00 20.22
C GLY A 98 2.27 -15.98 19.16
N THR A 99 1.46 -14.97 18.92
CA THR A 99 1.90 -13.79 18.16
C THR A 99 2.92 -13.06 19.04
N GLN A 100 4.21 -13.23 18.76
CA GLN A 100 5.19 -12.33 19.35
C GLN A 100 4.86 -10.93 18.81
N LYS A 101 4.26 -10.09 19.66
CA LYS A 101 3.83 -8.74 19.28
C LYS A 101 5.03 -8.03 18.65
N THR A 102 4.92 -7.75 17.36
CA THR A 102 5.86 -6.93 16.64
C THR A 102 5.92 -5.56 17.32
N PRO A 103 7.11 -4.94 17.46
CA PRO A 103 7.20 -3.63 18.09
C PRO A 103 6.23 -2.65 17.42
N ALA A 104 5.51 -1.88 18.23
CA ALA A 104 4.64 -0.83 17.74
C ALA A 104 5.46 0.08 16.82
N THR A 105 4.94 0.33 15.61
CA THR A 105 5.58 1.27 14.68
C THR A 105 5.28 2.69 15.13
N ALA A 106 6.25 3.60 14.99
CA ALA A 106 6.02 5.03 15.20
C ALA A 106 5.21 5.67 14.05
N ASP A 107 4.90 4.91 13.01
CA ASP A 107 4.14 5.36 11.85
C ASP A 107 2.63 5.41 12.17
N PRO A 108 2.03 6.61 12.22
CA PRO A 108 0.64 6.79 12.64
C PRO A 108 -0.38 6.12 11.70
N ARG A 109 0.04 5.76 10.48
CA ARG A 109 -0.77 5.02 9.49
C ARG A 109 -1.19 3.64 9.98
N PHE A 110 -0.47 3.07 10.95
CA PHE A 110 -0.71 1.72 11.48
C PHE A 110 -1.16 1.76 12.94
N SER A 111 -1.96 2.78 13.30
CA SER A 111 -2.40 3.01 14.68
C SER A 111 -3.55 2.12 15.13
N ASP A 112 -4.39 1.60 14.22
CA ASP A 112 -5.43 0.61 14.57
C ASP A 112 -4.80 -0.71 15.03
N ASP A 113 -5.28 -1.23 16.17
CA ASP A 113 -4.75 -2.44 16.81
C ASP A 113 -4.83 -3.68 15.90
N THR A 114 -5.75 -3.72 14.92
CA THR A 114 -5.87 -4.81 13.94
C THR A 114 -4.58 -5.01 13.15
N TRP A 115 -3.81 -3.93 12.93
CA TRP A 115 -2.50 -4.02 12.27
C TRP A 115 -1.48 -4.81 13.07
N GLN A 116 -1.68 -5.02 14.38
CA GLN A 116 -0.80 -5.79 15.27
C GLN A 116 -1.43 -7.11 15.70
N ASP A 117 -2.74 -7.11 15.94
CA ASP A 117 -3.45 -8.26 16.53
C ASP A 117 -3.86 -9.31 15.47
N ASN A 118 -4.00 -8.91 14.21
CA ASN A 118 -4.31 -9.83 13.13
C ASN A 118 -3.05 -10.21 12.33
N ILE A 119 -2.75 -11.51 12.25
CA ILE A 119 -1.55 -12.05 11.61
C ILE A 119 -1.43 -11.64 10.13
N LEU A 120 -2.54 -11.57 9.40
CA LEU A 120 -2.52 -11.18 7.99
C LEU A 120 -2.19 -9.70 7.82
N PHE A 121 -2.86 -8.83 8.59
CA PHE A 121 -2.62 -7.39 8.52
C PHE A 121 -1.24 -7.01 9.07
N ASP A 122 -0.75 -7.69 10.12
CA ASP A 122 0.62 -7.52 10.59
C ASP A 122 1.63 -7.95 9.52
N PHE A 123 1.43 -9.09 8.86
CA PHE A 123 2.31 -9.53 7.77
C PHE A 123 2.34 -8.52 6.61
N VAL A 124 1.20 -7.96 6.21
CA VAL A 124 1.10 -6.92 5.18
C VAL A 124 1.85 -5.66 5.60
N LYS A 125 1.61 -5.16 6.82
CA LYS A 125 2.31 -4.00 7.38
C LYS A 125 3.81 -4.21 7.43
N GLN A 126 4.27 -5.34 7.98
CA GLN A 126 5.69 -5.63 8.12
C GLN A 126 6.37 -5.79 6.76
N SER A 127 5.70 -6.43 5.79
CA SER A 127 6.19 -6.53 4.41
C SER A 127 6.38 -5.13 3.81
N TYR A 128 5.38 -4.25 3.96
CA TYR A 128 5.46 -2.88 3.50
C TYR A 128 6.62 -2.11 4.16
N LEU A 129 6.72 -2.11 5.50
CA LEU A 129 7.75 -1.37 6.22
C LEU A 129 9.16 -1.84 5.87
N LEU A 130 9.32 -3.15 5.66
CA LEU A 130 10.56 -3.78 5.22
C LEU A 130 10.94 -3.30 3.82
N THR A 131 10.03 -3.39 2.85
CA THR A 131 10.28 -2.92 1.48
C THR A 131 10.53 -1.41 1.44
N ALA A 132 9.73 -0.63 2.17
CA ALA A 132 9.85 0.82 2.28
C ALA A 132 11.26 1.23 2.76
N ARG A 133 11.72 0.60 3.84
CA ARG A 133 13.07 0.81 4.37
C ARG A 133 14.13 0.39 3.38
N TRP A 134 13.97 -0.76 2.74
CA TRP A 134 14.93 -1.27 1.75
C TRP A 134 15.09 -0.31 0.56
N VAL A 135 13.98 0.17 -0.03
CA VAL A 135 14.03 1.13 -1.14
C VAL A 135 14.72 2.42 -0.70
N GLN A 136 14.32 2.99 0.46
CA GLN A 136 14.92 4.24 0.95
C GLN A 136 16.41 4.10 1.25
N THR A 137 16.84 3.00 1.86
CA THR A 137 18.27 2.74 2.12
C THR A 137 19.04 2.57 0.82
N THR A 138 18.54 1.79 -0.13
CA THR A 138 19.21 1.56 -1.42
C THR A 138 19.41 2.87 -2.19
N VAL A 139 18.41 3.74 -2.16
CA VAL A 139 18.49 5.08 -2.78
C VAL A 139 19.50 5.97 -2.06
N LYS A 140 19.53 5.93 -0.73
CA LYS A 140 20.45 6.75 0.07
C LYS A 140 21.91 6.30 -0.07
N GLU A 141 22.14 5.02 -0.28
CA GLU A 141 23.48 4.43 -0.48
C GLU A 141 23.97 4.56 -1.93
N ALA A 142 23.15 5.08 -2.85
CA ALA A 142 23.57 5.35 -4.22
C ALA A 142 24.59 6.51 -4.24
N GLU A 143 25.85 6.17 -4.46
CA GLU A 143 26.95 7.14 -4.48
C GLU A 143 27.03 7.93 -5.80
N GLY A 144 27.73 9.07 -5.77
CA GLY A 144 28.12 9.85 -6.94
C GLY A 144 27.11 10.88 -7.43
N MET A 145 25.91 10.96 -6.84
CA MET A 145 24.93 12.02 -7.14
C MET A 145 25.35 13.37 -6.55
N ASP A 146 25.06 14.46 -7.25
CA ASP A 146 25.14 15.80 -6.66
C ASP A 146 24.04 15.97 -5.61
N GLU A 147 24.22 16.93 -4.69
CA GLU A 147 23.32 17.13 -3.55
C GLU A 147 21.88 17.45 -3.98
N GLN A 148 21.68 18.17 -5.08
CA GLN A 148 20.34 18.55 -5.54
C GLN A 148 19.60 17.32 -6.10
N THR A 149 20.29 16.50 -6.89
CA THR A 149 19.74 15.26 -7.43
C THR A 149 19.45 14.27 -6.30
N ALA A 150 20.37 14.07 -5.36
CA ALA A 150 20.16 13.17 -4.22
C ALA A 150 18.92 13.54 -3.37
N LYS A 151 18.71 14.84 -3.11
CA LYS A 151 17.52 15.33 -2.39
C LYS A 151 16.22 15.09 -3.17
N LYS A 152 16.23 15.29 -4.50
CA LYS A 152 15.07 15.01 -5.35
C LYS A 152 14.73 13.52 -5.33
N VAL A 153 15.73 12.67 -5.50
CA VAL A 153 15.53 11.21 -5.51
C VAL A 153 14.99 10.75 -4.15
N ASP A 154 15.59 11.15 -3.01
CA ASP A 154 15.05 10.81 -1.67
C ASP A 154 13.59 11.26 -1.50
N PHE A 155 13.27 12.50 -1.89
CA PHE A 155 11.91 13.02 -1.80
C PHE A 155 10.91 12.19 -2.63
N PHE A 156 11.20 11.97 -3.92
CA PHE A 156 10.29 11.23 -4.80
C PHE A 156 10.23 9.74 -4.46
N THR A 157 11.31 9.16 -3.93
CA THR A 157 11.29 7.80 -3.39
C THR A 157 10.35 7.70 -2.19
N ARG A 158 10.37 8.66 -1.26
CA ARG A 158 9.40 8.69 -0.15
C ARG A 158 7.97 8.78 -0.67
N GLN A 159 7.70 9.71 -1.58
CA GLN A 159 6.36 9.85 -2.20
C GLN A 159 5.90 8.56 -2.90
N PHE A 160 6.80 7.91 -3.63
CA PHE A 160 6.51 6.64 -4.31
C PHE A 160 6.19 5.52 -3.30
N VAL A 161 7.02 5.35 -2.28
CA VAL A 161 6.80 4.36 -1.23
C VAL A 161 5.55 4.66 -0.41
N ASP A 162 5.25 5.93 -0.15
CA ASP A 162 4.05 6.35 0.57
C ASP A 162 2.79 6.09 -0.25
N ALA A 163 2.83 6.29 -1.57
CA ALA A 163 1.72 5.95 -2.47
C ALA A 163 1.41 4.45 -2.48
N LEU A 164 2.44 3.60 -2.31
CA LEU A 164 2.30 2.15 -2.22
C LEU A 164 1.89 1.64 -0.82
N SER A 165 1.66 2.55 0.14
CA SER A 165 1.24 2.15 1.50
C SER A 165 -0.03 1.29 1.44
N PRO A 166 -0.11 0.16 2.17
CA PRO A 166 -1.30 -0.69 2.22
C PRO A 166 -2.51 0.03 2.82
N THR A 167 -2.30 1.15 3.52
CA THR A 167 -3.39 2.01 4.01
C THR A 167 -4.17 2.69 2.89
N ASN A 168 -3.58 2.83 1.69
CA ASN A 168 -4.19 3.51 0.56
C ASN A 168 -5.15 2.62 -0.23
N PHE A 169 -5.17 1.31 0.03
CA PHE A 169 -6.00 0.36 -0.71
C PHE A 169 -7.05 -0.27 0.22
N VAL A 170 -8.30 -0.26 -0.24
CA VAL A 170 -9.46 -0.79 0.48
C VAL A 170 -9.22 -2.21 0.98
N LEU A 171 -8.67 -3.10 0.14
CA LEU A 171 -8.54 -4.52 0.45
C LEU A 171 -7.43 -4.84 1.47
N THR A 172 -6.52 -3.92 1.71
CA THR A 172 -5.38 -4.11 2.61
C THR A 172 -5.48 -3.25 3.86
N ASN A 173 -6.49 -2.38 3.96
CA ASN A 173 -6.71 -1.50 5.10
C ASN A 173 -7.84 -2.05 5.99
N PRO A 174 -7.55 -2.50 7.23
CA PRO A 174 -8.54 -3.09 8.13
C PRO A 174 -9.62 -2.09 8.56
N GLU A 175 -9.27 -0.81 8.76
CA GLU A 175 -10.21 0.24 9.13
C GLU A 175 -11.20 0.51 8.01
N VAL A 176 -10.71 0.59 6.77
CA VAL A 176 -11.56 0.81 5.59
C VAL A 176 -12.44 -0.41 5.34
N LEU A 177 -11.92 -1.64 5.47
CA LEU A 177 -12.73 -2.85 5.35
C LEU A 177 -13.86 -2.86 6.39
N ARG A 178 -13.54 -2.59 7.66
CA ARG A 178 -14.50 -2.52 8.75
C ARG A 178 -15.58 -1.46 8.47
N ALA A 179 -15.17 -0.23 8.15
CA ALA A 179 -16.09 0.85 7.81
C ALA A 179 -16.95 0.54 6.57
N THR A 180 -16.41 -0.19 5.60
CA THR A 180 -17.14 -0.61 4.40
C THR A 180 -18.23 -1.60 4.75
N VAL A 181 -17.94 -2.58 5.61
CA VAL A 181 -18.93 -3.54 6.09
C VAL A 181 -20.00 -2.83 6.95
N GLU A 182 -19.59 -2.05 7.94
CA GLU A 182 -20.49 -1.32 8.85
C GLU A 182 -21.41 -0.35 8.12
N SER A 183 -20.89 0.35 7.10
CA SER A 183 -21.65 1.32 6.32
C SER A 183 -22.32 0.72 5.08
N SER A 184 -22.23 -0.59 4.86
CA SER A 184 -22.71 -1.26 3.65
C SER A 184 -22.23 -0.57 2.35
N GLY A 185 -20.95 -0.18 2.34
CA GLY A 185 -20.27 0.48 1.23
C GLY A 185 -20.43 1.98 1.11
N GLN A 186 -21.16 2.64 2.03
CA GLN A 186 -21.46 4.06 1.91
C GLN A 186 -20.21 4.95 2.07
N ASN A 187 -19.24 4.54 2.90
CA ASN A 187 -17.96 5.24 3.05
C ASN A 187 -17.23 5.42 1.70
N LEU A 188 -17.19 4.38 0.86
CA LEU A 188 -16.51 4.41 -0.43
C LEU A 188 -17.24 5.31 -1.43
N LEU A 189 -18.57 5.29 -1.41
CA LEU A 189 -19.39 6.13 -2.28
C LEU A 189 -19.24 7.62 -1.93
N ASN A 190 -19.20 7.93 -0.63
CA ASN A 190 -18.95 9.30 -0.17
C ASN A 190 -17.54 9.76 -0.56
N GLY A 191 -16.53 8.90 -0.37
CA GLY A 191 -15.15 9.20 -0.77
C GLY A 191 -15.02 9.46 -2.28
N LEU A 192 -15.69 8.66 -3.11
CA LEU A 192 -15.73 8.88 -4.56
C LEU A 192 -16.46 10.17 -4.92
N SER A 193 -17.59 10.49 -4.27
CA SER A 193 -18.29 11.76 -4.51
C SER A 193 -17.38 12.94 -4.22
N ASN A 194 -16.72 12.96 -3.05
CA ASN A 194 -15.82 14.03 -2.66
C ASN A 194 -14.66 14.18 -3.66
N LEU A 195 -14.04 13.06 -4.09
CA LEU A 195 -12.97 13.09 -5.10
C LEU A 195 -13.43 13.72 -6.42
N LEU A 196 -14.64 13.38 -6.87
CA LEU A 196 -15.19 13.91 -8.12
C LEU A 196 -15.65 15.37 -7.99
N ASP A 197 -16.00 15.83 -6.79
CA ASP A 197 -16.32 17.23 -6.51
C ASP A 197 -15.05 18.10 -6.44
N ASP A 198 -13.90 17.51 -6.07
CA ASP A 198 -12.61 18.19 -5.98
C ASP A 198 -11.85 18.30 -7.34
N LEU A 199 -12.22 17.49 -8.35
CA LEU A 199 -11.60 17.42 -9.69
C LEU A 199 -12.30 18.30 -10.74
#